data_AF-A0A7G2CSZ5-F1
#
_entry.id   AF-A0A7G2CSZ5-F1
#
_cell.length_a   1.000
_cell.length_b   1.000
_cell.length_c   1.000
_cell.angle_alpha   90.00
_cell.angle_beta   90.00
_cell.angle_gamma   90.00
#
_symmetry.space_group_name_H-M   'P 1'
#
loop_
_entity.id
_entity.type
_entity.pdbx_description
1 polymer ?
#
loop_
_entity_poly.entity_id
_entity_poly.type
_entity_poly.pdbx_seq_one_letter_code
_entity_poly.pdbx_strand_id
1 'polypeptide(L)'
;MRTSSASLNSSQNTIIIVSVVLGCLLVYLVYYFTTKRYVLTTNPSPFKNSKFQHFPCDLAVIENKWTHRRYTVELTPNEEERRPDGSYPYRDQVLHINSLKDRVSLYLQKVKSSTLVEVANEMKPDRFIDRTGSVVPRWSETNGSRPSPPMEVPRLFVESIVRPRDVRNGYQLGQLPVYEQTIQTVVRERVVERYKRCVMARCQPGTRPTFVKEYMKNGTVDGSGVTWGEIVPDLTTFTEEVFNEVKKRMGDDVFIYQYGISALKNKP
;
A
#
# COMPACT_ATOMS: atom_id res chain seq x y z
N MET A 1 -77.05 -27.41 -2.23
CA MET A 1 -75.92 -26.72 -1.55
C MET A 1 -74.61 -27.41 -1.91
N ARG A 2 -73.91 -27.01 -2.99
CA ARG A 2 -72.54 -27.45 -3.34
C ARG A 2 -72.03 -26.60 -4.52
N THR A 3 -71.88 -25.29 -4.31
CA THR A 3 -71.28 -24.38 -5.32
C THR A 3 -70.26 -23.40 -4.73
N SER A 4 -70.12 -23.36 -3.40
CA SER A 4 -69.28 -22.36 -2.72
C SER A 4 -67.79 -22.71 -2.64
N SER A 5 -67.39 -23.95 -2.88
CA SER A 5 -65.98 -24.38 -2.76
C SER A 5 -65.12 -24.09 -4.00
N ALA A 6 -65.73 -23.94 -5.18
CA ALA A 6 -64.99 -23.71 -6.42
C ALA A 6 -64.49 -22.24 -6.57
N SER A 7 -65.25 -21.26 -6.08
CA SER A 7 -64.86 -19.84 -6.18
C SER A 7 -63.75 -19.46 -5.20
N LEU A 8 -63.75 -20.05 -4.00
CA LEU A 8 -62.71 -19.86 -2.98
C LEU A 8 -61.34 -20.33 -3.45
N ASN A 9 -61.25 -21.52 -4.06
CA ASN A 9 -59.99 -22.04 -4.61
C ASN A 9 -59.46 -21.19 -5.77
N SER A 10 -60.35 -20.64 -6.60
CA SER A 10 -59.97 -19.72 -7.69
C SER A 10 -59.35 -18.42 -7.14
N SER A 11 -59.96 -17.84 -6.09
CA SER A 11 -59.44 -16.61 -5.46
C SER A 11 -58.12 -16.80 -4.70
N GLN A 12 -57.89 -17.96 -4.09
CA GLN A 12 -56.61 -18.26 -3.44
C GLN A 12 -55.49 -18.42 -4.48
N ASN A 13 -55.78 -19.08 -5.60
CA ASN A 13 -54.82 -19.25 -6.68
C ASN A 13 -54.44 -17.90 -7.33
N THR A 14 -55.40 -16.99 -7.52
CA THR A 14 -55.08 -15.64 -8.06
C THR A 14 -54.22 -14.84 -7.09
N ILE A 15 -54.46 -14.89 -5.79
CA ILE A 15 -53.62 -14.21 -4.78
C ILE A 15 -52.19 -14.78 -4.79
N ILE A 16 -52.04 -16.11 -4.86
CA ILE A 16 -50.72 -16.75 -4.93
C ILE A 16 -49.98 -16.30 -6.20
N ILE A 17 -50.63 -16.36 -7.37
CA ILE A 17 -50.01 -15.95 -8.64
C ILE A 17 -49.59 -14.47 -8.58
N VAL A 18 -50.46 -13.58 -8.12
CA VAL A 18 -50.15 -12.14 -7.99
C VAL A 18 -48.99 -11.93 -7.03
N SER A 19 -48.94 -12.65 -5.89
CA SER A 19 -47.86 -12.53 -4.91
C SER A 19 -46.51 -12.98 -5.48
N VAL A 20 -46.48 -14.07 -6.26
CA VAL A 20 -45.27 -14.58 -6.92
C VAL A 20 -44.79 -13.59 -7.98
N VAL A 21 -45.71 -13.07 -8.81
CA VAL A 21 -45.36 -12.10 -9.86
C VAL A 21 -44.81 -10.81 -9.23
N LEU A 22 -45.45 -10.29 -8.20
CA LEU A 22 -45.00 -9.09 -7.49
C LEU A 22 -43.64 -9.33 -6.82
N GLY A 23 -43.44 -10.49 -6.21
CA GLY A 23 -42.16 -10.91 -5.63
C GLY A 23 -41.04 -10.97 -6.66
N CYS A 24 -41.26 -11.60 -7.80
CA CYS A 24 -40.30 -11.66 -8.90
C CYS A 24 -39.95 -10.25 -9.43
N LEU A 25 -40.96 -9.38 -9.57
CA LEU A 25 -40.77 -8.01 -10.05
C LEU A 25 -39.93 -7.19 -9.06
N LEU A 26 -40.18 -7.35 -7.76
CA LEU A 26 -39.40 -6.70 -6.70
C LEU A 26 -37.94 -7.19 -6.69
N VAL A 27 -37.71 -8.51 -6.79
CA VAL A 27 -36.35 -9.07 -6.88
C VAL A 27 -35.63 -8.56 -8.13
N TYR A 28 -36.31 -8.50 -9.27
CA TYR A 28 -35.76 -7.95 -10.51
C TYR A 28 -35.37 -6.47 -10.36
N LEU A 29 -36.23 -5.65 -9.76
CA LEU A 29 -35.93 -4.24 -9.49
C LEU A 29 -34.71 -4.10 -8.57
N VAL A 30 -34.66 -4.84 -7.47
CA VAL A 30 -33.51 -4.85 -6.57
C VAL A 30 -32.25 -5.26 -7.32
N TYR A 31 -32.30 -6.32 -8.13
CA TYR A 31 -31.17 -6.75 -8.95
C TYR A 31 -30.71 -5.66 -9.94
N TYR A 32 -31.65 -5.00 -10.62
CA TYR A 32 -31.35 -3.94 -11.58
C TYR A 32 -30.69 -2.73 -10.91
N PHE A 33 -31.26 -2.21 -9.81
CA PHE A 33 -30.71 -1.06 -9.09
C PHE A 33 -29.37 -1.35 -8.39
N THR A 34 -29.11 -2.62 -8.06
CA THR A 34 -27.87 -3.02 -7.39
C THR A 34 -26.75 -3.40 -8.36
N THR A 35 -27.06 -3.61 -9.64
CA THR A 35 -26.08 -3.90 -10.68
C THR A 35 -25.47 -2.61 -11.22
N LYS A 36 -24.18 -2.41 -10.94
CA LYS A 36 -23.38 -1.28 -11.44
C LYS A 36 -22.56 -1.71 -12.65
N ARG A 37 -22.33 -0.75 -13.56
CA ARG A 37 -21.48 -0.93 -14.73
C ARG A 37 -20.13 -0.27 -14.48
N TYR A 38 -19.05 -1.00 -14.69
CA TYR A 38 -17.68 -0.50 -14.63
C TYR A 38 -17.03 -0.68 -15.99
N VAL A 39 -16.31 0.32 -16.48
CA VAL A 39 -15.56 0.23 -17.73
C VAL A 39 -14.09 0.27 -17.39
N LEU A 40 -13.41 -0.84 -17.63
CA LEU A 40 -11.95 -0.92 -17.59
C LEU A 40 -11.41 -0.45 -18.92
N THR A 41 -10.35 0.36 -18.91
CA THR A 41 -9.70 0.83 -20.15
C THR A 41 -8.19 0.81 -20.03
N THR A 42 -7.54 0.45 -21.14
CA THR A 42 -6.08 0.60 -21.29
C THR A 42 -5.67 2.02 -21.69
N ASN A 43 -6.62 2.93 -21.89
CA ASN A 43 -6.32 4.34 -22.14
C ASN A 43 -5.80 5.02 -20.85
N PRO A 44 -4.57 5.59 -20.84
CA PRO A 44 -4.02 6.26 -19.66
C PRO A 44 -4.73 7.59 -19.33
N SER A 45 -5.42 8.19 -20.29
CA SER A 45 -6.18 9.43 -20.13
C SER A 45 -7.58 9.29 -20.75
N PRO A 46 -8.49 8.54 -20.11
CA PRO A 46 -9.85 8.43 -20.59
C PRO A 46 -10.50 9.82 -20.67
N PHE A 47 -11.17 10.11 -21.79
CA PHE A 47 -11.77 11.43 -22.04
C PHE A 47 -12.72 11.85 -20.91
N LYS A 48 -12.51 13.05 -20.35
CA LYS A 48 -13.32 13.66 -19.27
C LYS A 48 -14.80 13.92 -19.62
N ASN A 49 -15.22 13.75 -20.87
CA ASN A 49 -16.52 14.20 -21.37
C ASN A 49 -17.63 13.14 -21.36
N SER A 50 -17.38 11.95 -20.82
CA SER A 50 -18.40 10.91 -20.71
C SER A 50 -19.13 11.03 -19.36
N LYS A 51 -20.47 11.02 -19.40
CA LYS A 51 -21.33 10.83 -18.21
C LYS A 51 -21.00 9.52 -17.45
N PHE A 52 -20.21 8.64 -18.05
CA PHE A 52 -19.70 7.42 -17.46
C PHE A 52 -18.22 7.63 -17.11
N GLN A 53 -17.88 7.43 -15.85
CA GLN A 53 -16.49 7.49 -15.38
C GLN A 53 -15.71 6.35 -16.06
N HIS A 54 -14.95 6.67 -17.11
CA HIS A 54 -13.96 5.75 -17.67
C HIS A 54 -12.72 5.85 -16.79
N PHE A 55 -12.23 4.72 -16.29
CA PHE A 55 -11.10 4.68 -15.37
C PHE A 55 -9.90 4.05 -16.06
N PRO A 56 -8.67 4.58 -15.91
CA PRO A 56 -7.45 3.97 -16.44
C PRO A 56 -7.05 2.75 -15.58
N CYS A 57 -7.98 1.80 -15.46
CA CYS A 57 -7.84 0.55 -14.74
C CYS A 57 -7.77 -0.57 -15.77
N ASP A 58 -6.66 -1.30 -15.78
CA ASP A 58 -6.45 -2.49 -16.61
C ASP A 58 -6.73 -3.79 -15.82
N LEU A 59 -7.02 -3.69 -14.52
CA LEU A 59 -7.20 -4.83 -13.64
C LEU A 59 -8.36 -4.60 -12.66
N ALA A 60 -9.25 -5.59 -12.55
CA ALA A 60 -10.28 -5.64 -11.53
C ALA A 60 -10.21 -6.97 -10.76
N VAL A 61 -10.31 -6.89 -9.44
CA VAL A 61 -10.51 -8.05 -8.57
C VAL A 61 -11.93 -8.00 -8.04
N ILE A 62 -12.70 -9.04 -8.38
CA ILE A 62 -14.09 -9.22 -7.97
C ILE A 62 -14.12 -10.30 -6.90
N GLU A 63 -14.59 -9.95 -5.72
CA GLU A 63 -14.76 -10.88 -4.60
C GLU A 63 -16.25 -11.10 -4.35
N ASN A 64 -16.66 -12.36 -4.32
CA ASN A 64 -18.01 -12.71 -3.92
C ASN A 64 -18.15 -12.57 -2.39
N LYS A 65 -19.08 -11.74 -1.92
CA LYS A 65 -19.26 -11.45 -0.48
C LYS A 65 -19.73 -12.64 0.34
N TRP A 66 -20.40 -13.62 -0.28
CA TRP A 66 -20.98 -14.77 0.42
C TRP A 66 -20.02 -15.96 0.47
N THR A 67 -19.24 -16.17 -0.59
CA THR A 67 -18.33 -17.32 -0.72
C THR A 67 -16.86 -16.97 -0.54
N HIS A 68 -16.53 -15.67 -0.44
CA HIS A 68 -15.16 -15.14 -0.41
C HIS A 68 -14.26 -15.58 -1.58
N ARG A 69 -14.86 -16.12 -2.65
CA ARG A 69 -14.13 -16.48 -3.88
C ARG A 69 -13.76 -15.21 -4.65
N ARG A 70 -12.50 -15.12 -5.03
CA ARG A 70 -11.92 -13.99 -5.77
C ARG A 70 -11.70 -14.39 -7.23
N TYR A 71 -12.10 -13.50 -8.13
CA TYR A 71 -11.90 -13.61 -9.56
C TYR A 71 -11.18 -12.35 -10.06
N THR A 72 -10.16 -12.55 -10.88
CA THR A 72 -9.36 -11.46 -11.43
C THR A 72 -9.66 -11.31 -12.90
N VAL A 73 -9.94 -10.09 -13.34
CA VAL A 73 -10.12 -9.73 -14.74
C VAL A 73 -9.01 -8.74 -15.09
N GLU A 74 -8.11 -9.14 -15.98
CA GLU A 74 -7.02 -8.30 -16.48
C GLU A 74 -7.21 -8.06 -17.98
N LEU A 75 -7.08 -6.80 -18.40
CA LEU A 75 -6.94 -6.43 -19.80
C LEU A 75 -5.46 -6.46 -20.18
N THR A 76 -5.00 -7.62 -20.62
CA THR A 76 -3.72 -7.72 -21.31
C THR A 76 -3.87 -7.25 -22.75
N PRO A 77 -3.03 -6.30 -23.23
CA PRO A 77 -2.99 -5.98 -24.65
C PRO A 77 -2.53 -7.21 -25.44
N ASN A 78 -3.17 -7.49 -26.56
CA ASN A 78 -2.80 -8.64 -27.39
C ASN A 78 -1.52 -8.30 -28.15
N GLU A 79 -0.46 -9.10 -28.00
CA GLU A 79 0.85 -8.81 -28.61
C GLU A 79 0.78 -8.71 -30.15
N GLU A 80 -0.17 -9.43 -30.74
CA GLU A 80 -0.44 -9.48 -32.18
C GLU A 80 -1.04 -8.18 -32.75
N GLU A 81 -1.63 -7.31 -31.91
CA GLU A 81 -2.26 -6.05 -32.33
C GLU A 81 -1.33 -4.84 -32.21
N ARG A 82 -0.02 -5.06 -32.08
CA ARG A 82 0.96 -3.99 -31.94
C ARG A 82 0.97 -3.13 -33.21
N ARG A 83 0.66 -1.85 -33.04
CA ARG A 83 0.71 -0.87 -34.12
C ARG A 83 2.17 -0.67 -34.57
N PRO A 84 2.39 -0.21 -35.81
CA PRO A 84 3.73 0.04 -36.34
C PRO A 84 4.52 1.11 -35.57
N ASP A 85 3.84 1.98 -34.80
CA ASP A 85 4.44 2.94 -33.86
C ASP A 85 4.87 2.31 -32.52
N GLY A 86 4.67 1.00 -32.36
CA GLY A 86 4.97 0.25 -31.14
C GLY A 86 3.91 0.36 -30.05
N SER A 87 2.81 1.10 -30.27
CA SER A 87 1.70 1.25 -29.33
C SER A 87 0.66 0.14 -29.49
N TYR A 88 -0.13 -0.11 -28.45
CA TYR A 88 -1.26 -1.03 -28.51
C TYR A 88 -2.57 -0.24 -28.68
N PRO A 89 -3.55 -0.76 -29.43
CA PRO A 89 -4.87 -0.14 -29.49
C PRO A 89 -5.50 -0.12 -28.09
N TYR A 90 -6.19 0.98 -27.75
CA TYR A 90 -6.94 1.07 -26.52
C TYR A 90 -8.08 0.04 -26.54
N ARG A 91 -8.21 -0.72 -25.45
CA ARG A 91 -9.26 -1.71 -25.25
C ARG A 91 -10.09 -1.31 -24.05
N ASP A 92 -11.39 -1.42 -24.23
CA ASP A 92 -12.38 -1.18 -23.18
C ASP A 92 -13.12 -2.48 -22.89
N GLN A 93 -13.30 -2.81 -21.61
CA GLN A 93 -14.10 -3.93 -21.18
C GLN A 93 -15.14 -3.49 -20.16
N VAL A 94 -16.40 -3.82 -20.43
CA VAL A 94 -17.51 -3.51 -19.55
C VAL A 94 -17.74 -4.66 -18.59
N LEU A 95 -17.74 -4.36 -17.30
CA LEU A 95 -18.05 -5.27 -16.21
C LEU A 95 -19.40 -4.91 -15.59
N HIS A 96 -20.26 -5.91 -15.47
CA HIS A 96 -21.54 -5.81 -14.77
C HIS A 96 -21.39 -6.45 -13.40
N ILE A 97 -21.50 -5.63 -12.35
CA ILE A 97 -21.19 -6.09 -11.00
C ILE A 97 -22.35 -5.77 -10.07
N ASN A 98 -22.89 -6.80 -9.42
CA ASN A 98 -23.95 -6.66 -8.45
C ASN A 98 -23.38 -6.29 -7.08
N SER A 99 -23.68 -5.09 -6.61
CA SER A 99 -23.18 -4.56 -5.34
C SER A 99 -23.66 -5.30 -4.09
N LEU A 100 -24.76 -6.05 -4.16
CA LEU A 100 -25.21 -6.90 -3.04
C LEU A 100 -24.38 -8.19 -2.95
N LYS A 101 -24.06 -8.78 -4.10
CA LYS A 101 -23.38 -10.08 -4.18
C LYS A 101 -21.86 -9.93 -4.16
N ASP A 102 -21.34 -8.91 -4.80
CA ASP A 102 -19.92 -8.80 -5.14
C ASP A 102 -19.30 -7.50 -4.61
N ARG A 103 -18.02 -7.59 -4.29
CA ARG A 103 -17.14 -6.46 -3.95
C ARG A 103 -16.12 -6.31 -5.06
N VAL A 104 -15.90 -5.09 -5.51
CA VAL A 104 -14.99 -4.77 -6.62
C VAL A 104 -13.84 -3.96 -6.10
N SER A 105 -12.63 -4.35 -6.46
CA SER A 105 -11.43 -3.55 -6.28
C SER A 105 -10.81 -3.32 -7.64
N LEU A 106 -10.80 -2.05 -8.06
CA LEU A 106 -10.19 -1.63 -9.31
C LEU A 106 -8.74 -1.24 -9.03
N TYR A 107 -7.85 -1.63 -9.93
CA TYR A 107 -6.45 -1.28 -9.86
C TYR A 107 -6.07 -0.51 -11.10
N LEU A 108 -5.31 0.56 -10.87
CA LEU A 108 -4.74 1.37 -11.94
C LEU A 108 -3.66 0.59 -12.67
N GLN A 109 -3.32 1.06 -13.86
CA GLN A 109 -2.23 0.52 -14.67
C GLN A 109 -0.90 0.46 -13.91
N LYS A 110 0.02 -0.38 -14.40
CA LYS A 110 1.37 -0.49 -13.84
C LYS A 110 2.08 0.85 -13.91
N VAL A 111 2.50 1.38 -12.76
CA VAL A 111 3.26 2.63 -12.65
C VAL A 111 4.62 2.32 -12.04
N LYS A 112 5.65 3.01 -12.54
CA LYS A 112 6.97 3.05 -11.90
C LYS A 112 6.93 4.09 -10.79
N SER A 113 7.18 3.66 -9.56
CA SER A 113 7.34 4.54 -8.40
C SER A 113 8.81 4.62 -8.04
N SER A 114 9.30 5.84 -7.89
CA SER A 114 10.65 6.14 -7.42
C SER A 114 10.57 7.04 -6.20
N THR A 115 11.08 6.55 -5.07
CA THR A 115 11.05 7.29 -3.81
C THR A 115 12.47 7.47 -3.29
N LEU A 116 12.85 8.73 -3.05
CA LEU A 116 14.11 9.08 -2.40
C LEU A 116 13.88 9.16 -0.89
N VAL A 117 14.66 8.41 -0.12
CA VAL A 117 14.62 8.43 1.35
C VAL A 117 15.94 8.97 1.89
N GLU A 118 15.86 10.14 2.50
CA GLU A 118 16.97 10.71 3.25
C GLU A 118 16.98 10.15 4.68
N VAL A 119 18.06 9.43 5.00
CA VAL A 119 18.23 8.73 6.28
C VAL A 119 19.25 9.44 7.18
N ALA A 120 19.98 10.43 6.68
CA ALA A 120 21.01 11.15 7.45
C ALA A 120 20.47 11.77 8.74
N ASN A 121 19.26 12.34 8.70
CA ASN A 121 18.62 12.91 9.89
C ASN A 121 18.27 11.87 10.95
N GLU A 122 18.11 10.61 10.53
CA GLU A 122 17.70 9.52 11.39
C GLU A 122 18.89 8.93 12.20
N MET A 123 20.11 9.27 11.82
CA MET A 123 21.35 8.67 12.35
C MET A 123 22.19 9.70 13.11
N LYS A 124 21.57 10.80 13.56
CA LYS A 124 22.27 11.81 14.37
C LYS A 124 22.69 11.21 15.72
N PRO A 125 23.94 11.44 16.17
CA PRO A 125 24.44 10.90 17.44
C PRO A 125 23.57 11.25 18.66
N ASP A 126 22.98 12.45 18.65
CA ASP A 126 22.15 13.01 19.73
C ASP A 126 20.66 12.68 19.60
N ARG A 127 20.27 11.85 18.62
CA ARG A 127 18.87 11.60 18.28
C ARG A 127 18.00 11.13 19.47
N PHE A 128 18.57 10.32 20.35
CA PHE A 128 17.84 9.70 21.44
C PHE A 128 17.89 10.50 22.75
N ILE A 129 18.57 11.65 22.75
CA ILE A 129 18.73 12.49 23.94
C ILE A 129 17.43 13.27 24.19
N ASP A 130 16.87 13.14 25.38
CA ASP A 130 15.70 13.88 25.78
C ASP A 130 16.12 15.24 26.36
N ARG A 131 15.89 16.32 25.60
CA ARG A 131 16.30 17.68 25.98
C ARG A 131 15.37 18.33 27.00
N THR A 132 14.35 17.62 27.49
CA THR A 132 13.33 18.20 28.37
C THR A 132 13.62 18.09 29.87
N GLY A 133 14.68 17.38 30.31
CA GLY A 133 14.75 17.03 31.74
C GLY A 133 16.08 16.80 32.47
N SER A 134 17.29 16.83 31.89
CA SER A 134 18.48 16.74 32.74
C SER A 134 19.77 17.33 32.15
N VAL A 135 20.37 18.24 32.92
CA VAL A 135 21.79 18.58 32.86
C VAL A 135 22.50 17.57 33.75
N VAL A 136 22.97 16.45 33.19
CA VAL A 136 23.87 15.54 33.91
C VAL A 136 25.27 15.69 33.32
N PRO A 137 26.33 15.72 34.17
CA PRO A 137 27.67 15.98 33.70
C PRO A 137 28.12 14.90 32.73
N ARG A 138 28.63 15.37 31.59
CA ARG A 138 29.39 14.59 30.62
C ARG A 138 30.57 13.94 31.36
N TRP A 139 30.55 12.62 31.54
CA TRP A 139 31.76 11.87 31.90
C TRP A 139 32.66 11.84 30.67
N SER A 140 33.35 12.95 30.41
CA SER A 140 34.46 13.03 29.48
C SER A 140 35.68 13.45 30.26
N GLU A 141 36.33 12.50 30.91
CA GLU A 141 37.76 12.63 31.15
C GLU A 141 38.50 12.23 29.88
N THR A 142 39.31 13.18 29.43
CA THR A 142 40.42 13.09 28.47
C THR A 142 40.14 13.03 26.97
N ASN A 143 40.60 14.12 26.34
CA ASN A 143 41.18 14.26 24.99
C ASN A 143 40.24 14.72 23.87
N GLY A 144 40.22 16.04 23.68
CA GLY A 144 40.15 16.74 22.39
C GLY A 144 39.27 16.10 21.32
N SER A 145 37.96 16.07 21.52
CA SER A 145 37.04 15.58 20.50
C SER A 145 36.91 16.61 19.37
N ARG A 146 37.71 16.41 18.33
CA ARG A 146 37.44 16.89 16.96
C ARG A 146 35.94 16.76 16.67
N PRO A 147 35.29 17.71 15.98
CA PRO A 147 33.97 17.46 15.41
C PRO A 147 34.10 16.20 14.55
N SER A 148 33.36 15.15 14.92
CA SER A 148 33.30 13.90 14.18
C SER A 148 32.97 14.26 12.73
N PRO A 149 33.71 13.74 11.74
CA PRO A 149 33.40 14.02 10.34
C PRO A 149 31.93 13.69 10.08
N PRO A 150 31.22 14.50 9.28
CA PRO A 150 29.83 14.24 8.95
C PRO A 150 29.74 12.81 8.41
N MET A 151 28.96 11.99 9.09
CA MET A 151 28.74 10.60 8.70
C MET A 151 28.28 10.57 7.24
N GLU A 152 29.03 9.90 6.36
CA GLU A 152 28.61 9.68 4.97
C GLU A 152 27.46 8.69 4.94
N VAL A 153 26.25 9.19 5.23
CA VAL A 153 25.02 8.40 5.12
C VAL A 153 24.55 8.46 3.67
N PRO A 154 24.44 7.32 2.97
CA PRO A 154 23.94 7.31 1.61
C PRO A 154 22.47 7.72 1.59
N ARG A 155 22.05 8.41 0.53
CA ARG A 155 20.62 8.58 0.22
C ARG A 155 20.11 7.27 -0.35
N LEU A 156 18.97 6.77 0.14
CA LEU A 156 18.40 5.54 -0.36
C LEU A 156 17.40 5.86 -1.47
N PHE A 157 17.55 5.19 -2.60
CA PHE A 157 16.64 5.28 -3.72
C PHE A 157 15.85 3.98 -3.83
N VAL A 158 14.54 4.08 -3.70
CA VAL A 158 13.63 2.94 -3.78
C VAL A 158 12.93 2.97 -5.13
N GLU A 159 13.12 1.93 -5.93
CA GLU A 159 12.43 1.74 -7.19
C GLU A 159 11.44 0.59 -7.07
N SER A 160 10.22 0.80 -7.56
CA SER A 160 9.23 -0.26 -7.61
C SER A 160 8.28 -0.13 -8.80
N ILE A 161 7.80 -1.28 -9.29
CA ILE A 161 6.71 -1.34 -10.26
C ILE A 161 5.47 -1.79 -9.53
N VAL A 162 4.45 -0.93 -9.48
CA VAL A 162 3.26 -1.15 -8.68
C VAL A 162 1.97 -0.93 -9.47
N ARG A 163 0.91 -1.63 -9.08
CA ARG A 163 -0.48 -1.30 -9.45
C ARG A 163 -1.22 -0.83 -8.20
N PRO A 164 -1.41 0.48 -8.03
CA PRO A 164 -2.16 1.01 -6.91
C PRO A 164 -3.66 0.77 -7.12
N ARG A 165 -4.35 0.43 -6.02
CA ARG A 165 -5.81 0.35 -6.00
C ARG A 165 -6.41 1.75 -6.14
N ASP A 166 -7.52 1.84 -6.86
CA ASP A 166 -8.34 3.05 -6.87
C ASP A 166 -9.16 3.16 -5.57
N VAL A 167 -9.08 4.31 -4.91
CA VAL A 167 -9.74 4.59 -3.60
C VAL A 167 -11.01 5.41 -3.81
N ARG A 168 -11.00 6.29 -4.80
CA ARG A 168 -12.06 7.24 -5.09
C ARG A 168 -12.13 7.36 -6.59
N ASN A 169 -13.21 6.83 -7.17
CA ASN A 169 -13.56 6.92 -8.57
C ASN A 169 -13.07 8.24 -9.20
N GLY A 170 -11.90 8.22 -9.86
CA GLY A 170 -11.34 9.36 -10.57
C GLY A 170 -10.04 9.95 -10.02
N TYR A 171 -9.46 9.41 -8.93
CA TYR A 171 -8.12 9.82 -8.52
C TYR A 171 -7.06 9.06 -9.31
N GLN A 172 -6.43 9.74 -10.29
CA GLN A 172 -5.48 9.14 -11.24
C GLN A 172 -4.26 8.47 -10.58
N LEU A 173 -3.93 8.83 -9.34
CA LEU A 173 -2.80 8.26 -8.60
C LEU A 173 -3.23 7.13 -7.66
N GLY A 174 -4.53 6.91 -7.42
CA GLY A 174 -5.04 5.89 -6.50
C GLY A 174 -4.34 5.93 -5.12
N GLN A 175 -3.91 4.76 -4.65
CA GLN A 175 -3.12 4.59 -3.42
C GLN A 175 -1.61 4.89 -3.54
N LEU A 176 -1.12 5.37 -4.69
CA LEU A 176 0.31 5.59 -4.91
C LEU A 176 0.95 6.56 -3.89
N PRO A 177 0.35 7.71 -3.54
CA PRO A 177 0.97 8.61 -2.55
C PRO A 177 1.08 7.98 -1.16
N VAL A 178 0.08 7.19 -0.77
CA VAL A 178 0.07 6.47 0.51
C VAL A 178 1.13 5.38 0.52
N TYR A 179 1.31 4.69 -0.61
CA TYR A 179 2.37 3.71 -0.80
C TYR A 179 3.78 4.33 -0.66
N GLU A 180 4.04 5.44 -1.35
CA GLU A 180 5.34 6.14 -1.29
C GLU A 180 5.65 6.65 0.12
N GLN A 181 4.65 7.23 0.80
CA GLN A 181 4.80 7.63 2.19
C GLN A 181 5.05 6.43 3.12
N THR A 182 4.40 5.29 2.86
CA THR A 182 4.61 4.06 3.63
C THR A 182 6.03 3.54 3.46
N ILE A 183 6.58 3.55 2.25
CA ILE A 183 7.99 3.21 1.99
C ILE A 183 8.91 4.09 2.83
N GLN A 184 8.75 5.42 2.74
CA GLN A 184 9.61 6.35 3.51
C GLN A 184 9.55 6.06 5.00
N THR A 185 8.35 5.82 5.52
CA THR A 185 8.12 5.53 6.93
C THR A 185 8.78 4.22 7.37
N VAL A 186 8.55 3.14 6.63
CA VAL A 186 9.12 1.81 6.94
C VAL A 186 10.64 1.84 6.86
N VAL A 187 11.21 2.45 5.81
CA VAL A 187 12.67 2.57 5.66
C VAL A 187 13.27 3.33 6.84
N ARG A 188 12.69 4.48 7.21
CA ARG A 188 13.15 5.26 8.36
C ARG A 188 13.05 4.44 9.64
N GLU A 189 11.89 3.88 9.96
CA GLU A 189 11.68 3.06 11.16
C GLU A 189 12.69 1.92 11.28
N ARG A 190 12.94 1.18 10.19
CA ARG A 190 13.91 0.07 10.19
C ARG A 190 15.33 0.56 10.41
N VAL A 191 15.72 1.69 9.82
CA VAL A 191 17.05 2.26 10.08
C VAL A 191 17.16 2.73 11.52
N VAL A 192 16.15 3.42 12.08
CA VAL A 192 16.15 3.84 13.49
C VAL A 192 16.31 2.63 14.41
N GLU A 193 15.57 1.56 14.13
CA GLU A 193 15.57 0.36 14.93
C GLU A 193 16.95 -0.31 14.93
N ARG A 194 17.57 -0.46 13.74
CA ARG A 194 18.91 -1.00 13.61
C ARG A 194 19.97 -0.09 14.24
N TYR A 195 19.89 1.21 14.02
CA TYR A 195 20.77 2.20 14.64
C TYR A 195 20.74 2.08 16.16
N LYS A 196 19.53 2.05 16.74
CA LYS A 196 19.33 1.84 18.18
C LYS A 196 19.94 0.53 18.67
N ARG A 197 19.79 -0.58 17.92
CA ARG A 197 20.42 -1.86 18.26
C ARG A 197 21.95 -1.76 18.25
N CYS A 198 22.55 -1.10 17.27
CA CYS A 198 24.00 -0.88 17.21
C CYS A 198 24.50 -0.08 18.42
N VAL A 199 23.79 0.99 18.80
CA VAL A 199 24.13 1.78 20.00
C VAL A 199 24.00 0.94 21.27
N MET A 200 22.94 0.13 21.39
CA MET A 200 22.74 -0.76 22.53
C MET A 200 23.82 -1.84 22.63
N ALA A 201 24.27 -2.40 21.50
CA ALA A 201 25.31 -3.43 21.46
C ALA A 201 26.69 -2.92 21.91
N ARG A 202 26.92 -1.60 21.84
CA ARG A 202 28.16 -0.96 22.30
C ARG A 202 28.18 -0.69 23.81
N CYS A 203 27.05 -0.86 24.49
CA CYS A 203 26.99 -0.74 25.95
C CYS A 203 27.66 -1.95 26.62
N GLN A 204 28.12 -1.78 27.87
CA GLN A 204 28.82 -2.85 28.59
C GLN A 204 27.98 -4.15 28.64
N PRO A 205 28.58 -5.32 28.33
CA PRO A 205 27.89 -6.60 28.35
C PRO A 205 27.33 -6.88 29.75
N GLY A 206 26.04 -7.23 29.83
CA GLY A 206 25.31 -7.47 31.09
C GLY A 206 24.42 -6.29 31.55
N THR A 207 24.50 -5.13 30.90
CA THR A 207 23.59 -4.01 31.20
C THR A 207 22.15 -4.34 30.80
N ARG A 208 21.19 -4.23 31.72
CA ARG A 208 19.77 -4.44 31.37
C ARG A 208 19.32 -3.41 30.34
N PRO A 209 18.48 -3.79 29.36
CA PRO A 209 18.04 -2.90 28.27
C PRO A 209 17.26 -1.67 28.75
N THR A 210 16.69 -1.72 29.96
CA THR A 210 16.03 -0.57 30.60
C THR A 210 17.03 0.52 30.96
N PHE A 211 18.19 0.18 31.52
CA PHE A 211 19.22 1.16 31.87
C PHE A 211 19.88 1.76 30.65
N VAL A 212 20.10 0.96 29.61
CA VAL A 212 20.65 1.46 28.33
C VAL A 212 19.73 2.52 27.72
N LYS A 213 18.41 2.32 27.76
CA LYS A 213 17.45 3.33 27.28
C LYS A 213 17.56 4.64 28.06
N GLU A 214 17.72 4.58 29.39
CA GLU A 214 17.91 5.77 30.22
C GLU A 214 19.26 6.45 29.95
N TYR A 215 20.35 5.69 29.74
CA TYR A 215 21.65 6.24 29.35
C TYR A 215 21.63 6.92 27.98
N MET A 216 20.85 6.39 27.03
CA MET A 216 20.64 7.03 25.72
C MET A 216 19.83 8.33 25.87
N LYS A 217 18.79 8.35 26.71
CA LYS A 217 18.00 9.56 26.98
C LYS A 217 18.81 10.66 27.66
N ASN A 218 19.68 10.29 28.60
CA ASN A 218 20.51 11.22 29.35
C ASN A 218 21.78 11.65 28.59
N GLY A 219 22.00 11.12 27.38
CA GLY A 219 23.17 11.44 26.55
C GLY A 219 24.50 10.86 27.05
N THR A 220 24.47 9.92 28.00
CA THR A 220 25.67 9.21 28.49
C THR A 220 26.18 8.21 27.45
N VAL A 221 25.27 7.64 26.67
CA VAL A 221 25.60 6.80 25.50
C VAL A 221 25.00 7.47 24.28
N ASP A 222 25.87 7.93 23.38
CA ASP A 222 25.47 8.46 22.08
C ASP A 222 25.73 7.44 20.97
N GLY A 223 25.19 7.72 19.78
CA GLY A 223 25.49 6.90 18.61
C GLY A 223 26.71 7.39 17.83
N SER A 224 27.68 8.00 18.51
CA SER A 224 28.92 8.44 17.87
C SER A 224 29.74 7.25 17.36
N GLY A 225 30.34 7.42 16.19
CA GLY A 225 31.18 6.40 15.55
C GLY A 225 30.43 5.15 15.05
N VAL A 226 29.10 5.12 15.04
CA VAL A 226 28.35 4.06 14.33
C VAL A 226 28.41 4.34 12.84
N THR A 227 28.77 3.34 12.04
CA THR A 227 28.90 3.47 10.58
C THR A 227 27.66 2.93 9.85
N TRP A 228 27.44 3.34 8.59
CA TRP A 228 26.33 2.81 7.77
C TRP A 228 26.44 1.29 7.58
N GLY A 229 27.66 0.78 7.38
CA GLY A 229 27.91 -0.65 7.22
C GLY A 229 27.59 -1.49 8.45
N GLU A 230 27.63 -0.92 9.66
CA GLU A 230 27.19 -1.61 10.88
C GLU A 230 25.66 -1.70 10.98
N ILE A 231 24.95 -0.74 10.40
CA ILE A 231 23.48 -0.64 10.49
C ILE A 231 22.85 -1.42 9.35
N VAL A 232 23.40 -1.32 8.14
CA VAL A 232 22.99 -2.06 6.97
C VAL A 232 24.22 -2.79 6.40
N PRO A 233 24.58 -3.94 6.96
CA PRO A 233 25.71 -4.74 6.47
C PRO A 233 25.43 -5.32 5.08
N ASP A 234 24.17 -5.69 4.83
CA ASP A 234 23.70 -6.17 3.54
C ASP A 234 22.43 -5.42 3.14
N LEU A 235 22.50 -4.78 1.96
CA LEU A 235 21.40 -4.02 1.38
C LEU A 235 20.31 -4.94 0.84
N THR A 236 20.63 -6.17 0.41
CA THR A 236 19.65 -7.11 -0.14
C THR A 236 18.72 -7.64 0.96
N THR A 237 19.29 -8.14 2.07
CA THR A 237 18.51 -8.52 3.26
C THR A 237 17.66 -7.36 3.78
N PHE A 238 18.22 -6.14 3.83
CA PHE A 238 17.46 -4.96 4.24
C PHE A 238 16.30 -4.64 3.28
N THR A 239 16.51 -4.80 1.97
CA THR A 239 15.48 -4.61 0.94
C THR A 239 14.32 -5.58 1.14
N GLU A 240 14.61 -6.85 1.41
CA GLU A 240 13.59 -7.88 1.67
C GLU A 240 12.80 -7.59 2.95
N GLU A 241 13.47 -7.19 4.03
CA GLU A 241 12.81 -6.80 5.28
C GLU A 241 11.84 -5.62 5.08
N VAL A 242 12.30 -4.57 4.39
CA VAL A 242 11.48 -3.39 4.09
C VAL A 242 10.31 -3.80 3.18
N PHE A 243 10.57 -4.59 2.15
CA PHE A 243 9.53 -5.07 1.22
C PHE A 243 8.44 -5.85 1.96
N ASN A 244 8.82 -6.79 2.84
CA ASN A 244 7.87 -7.59 3.60
C ASN A 244 7.00 -6.73 4.54
N GLU A 245 7.59 -5.72 5.17
CA GLU A 245 6.85 -4.80 6.05
C GLU A 245 5.92 -3.87 5.24
N VAL A 246 6.37 -3.34 4.10
CA VAL A 246 5.54 -2.54 3.20
C VAL A 246 4.36 -3.39 2.68
N LYS A 247 4.63 -4.62 2.23
CA LYS A 247 3.59 -5.56 1.77
C LYS A 247 2.58 -5.85 2.87
N LYS A 248 3.04 -6.00 4.12
CA LYS A 248 2.17 -6.22 5.28
C LYS A 248 1.29 -5.01 5.58
N ARG A 249 1.81 -3.78 5.47
CA ARG A 249 1.05 -2.55 5.73
C ARG A 249 0.05 -2.22 4.62
N MET A 250 0.43 -2.48 3.36
CA MET A 250 -0.40 -2.14 2.20
C MET A 250 -1.44 -3.21 1.87
N GLY A 251 -1.19 -4.49 2.18
CA GLY A 251 -2.15 -5.56 1.94
C GLY A 251 -2.66 -5.62 0.49
N ASP A 252 -3.98 -5.58 0.32
CA ASP A 252 -4.66 -5.60 -0.98
C ASP A 252 -4.77 -4.19 -1.63
N ASP A 253 -4.15 -3.15 -1.06
CA ASP A 253 -4.26 -1.79 -1.61
C ASP A 253 -3.25 -1.50 -2.74
N VAL A 254 -2.21 -2.32 -2.88
CA VAL A 254 -1.22 -2.20 -3.95
C VAL A 254 -0.67 -3.57 -4.34
N PHE A 255 -0.63 -3.86 -5.64
CA PHE A 255 0.17 -4.99 -6.15
C PHE A 255 1.58 -4.51 -6.46
N ILE A 256 2.59 -5.18 -5.90
CA ILE A 256 4.00 -4.88 -6.13
C ILE A 256 4.61 -5.98 -7.00
N TYR A 257 5.11 -5.62 -8.18
CA TYR A 257 5.71 -6.55 -9.15
C TYR A 257 7.23 -6.61 -9.05
N GLN A 258 7.84 -5.44 -8.84
CA GLN A 258 9.29 -5.29 -8.69
C GLN A 258 9.55 -4.31 -7.57
N TYR A 259 10.60 -4.57 -6.79
CA TYR A 259 11.01 -3.74 -5.67
C TYR A 259 12.53 -3.83 -5.52
N GLY A 260 13.20 -2.69 -5.42
CA GLY A 260 14.63 -2.60 -5.23
C GLY A 260 15.03 -1.35 -4.46
N ILE A 261 16.06 -1.46 -3.64
CA ILE A 261 16.67 -0.32 -2.94
C ILE A 261 18.12 -0.20 -3.40
N SER A 262 18.50 1.00 -3.80
CA SER A 262 19.86 1.35 -4.20
C SER A 262 20.41 2.46 -3.32
N ALA A 263 21.66 2.36 -2.91
CA ALA A 263 22.36 3.44 -2.20
C ALA A 263 22.93 4.43 -3.24
N LEU A 264 22.42 5.66 -3.25
CA LEU A 264 23.02 6.74 -4.01
C LEU A 264 24.27 7.22 -3.27
N LYS A 265 25.43 7.01 -3.90
CA LYS A 265 26.68 7.65 -3.45
C LYS A 265 26.53 9.14 -3.68
N ASN A 266 26.72 9.94 -2.62
CA ASN A 266 26.90 11.37 -2.81
C ASN A 266 28.13 11.56 -3.69
N LYS A 267 27.93 12.12 -4.89
CA LYS A 267 29.05 12.52 -5.73
C LYS A 267 29.78 13.64 -4.97
N PRO A 268 31.12 13.55 -4.80
CA PRO A 268 31.88 14.60 -4.11
C PRO A 268 31.77 15.94 -4.85
#